data_AF-A0A5C8T3C2-F1
#
_entry.id   AF-A0A5C8T3C2-F1
#
_cell.length_a   1.000
_cell.length_b   1.000
_cell.length_c   1.000
_cell.angle_alpha   90.00
_cell.angle_beta   90.00
_cell.angle_gamma   90.00
#
_symmetry.space_group_name_H-M   'P 1'
#
loop_
_entity.id
_entity.type
_entity.pdbx_description
1 polymer ?
#
loop_
_entity_poly.entity_id
_entity_poly.type
_entity_poly.pdbx_seq_one_letter_code
_entity_poly.pdbx_strand_id
1 'polypeptide(L)'
;RAHAPTAVATVGEAVIGAPSRNVVPGLVRFTLDVRDPKSEVLDAIEAELRASLPAIAERRNLAVDLARIWRKEPVPFDPGVIAAVDAAAESLGLSRRRMVSGAGHDACNLAGRVPTAMIFVPCKDGVSHNESESATQADCAAGADVLLQTVLTLANAPKA
;
A
#
# COMPACT_ATOMS: atom_id res chain seq x y z
N ARG A 1 9.47 -2.08 15.03
CA ARG A 1 8.75 -3.38 15.06
C ARG A 1 7.43 -3.32 15.83
N ALA A 2 7.16 -2.28 16.64
CA ALA A 2 5.92 -2.17 17.41
C ALA A 2 4.64 -2.30 16.55
N HIS A 3 4.68 -1.80 15.31
CA HIS A 3 3.57 -1.81 14.36
C HIS A 3 3.67 -2.90 13.27
N ALA A 4 4.57 -3.87 13.44
CA ALA A 4 4.70 -4.99 12.50
C ALA A 4 3.56 -6.03 12.72
N PRO A 5 3.16 -6.80 11.69
CA PRO A 5 3.73 -6.83 10.34
C PRO A 5 3.03 -5.90 9.33
N THR A 6 2.03 -5.12 9.73
CA THR A 6 1.19 -4.36 8.80
C THR A 6 1.83 -3.06 8.34
N ALA A 7 2.59 -2.39 9.22
CA ALA A 7 3.25 -1.14 8.89
C ALA A 7 4.56 -1.39 8.15
N VAL A 8 4.74 -0.71 7.03
CA VAL A 8 6.01 -0.60 6.31
C VAL A 8 6.49 0.84 6.32
N ALA A 9 7.80 1.03 6.43
CA ALA A 9 8.45 2.34 6.41
C ALA A 9 9.72 2.26 5.58
N THR A 10 9.88 3.13 4.60
CA THR A 10 10.96 3.07 3.61
C THR A 10 11.58 4.45 3.40
N VAL A 11 12.90 4.53 3.47
CA VAL A 11 13.66 5.65 2.91
C VAL A 11 14.00 5.31 1.47
N GLY A 12 13.23 5.88 0.53
CA GLY A 12 13.39 5.60 -0.90
C GLY A 12 14.44 6.47 -1.58
N GLU A 13 14.74 7.63 -1.02
CA GLU A 13 15.68 8.60 -1.57
C GLU A 13 16.49 9.25 -0.44
N ALA A 14 17.79 9.44 -0.67
CA ALA A 14 18.65 10.25 0.18
C ALA A 14 19.66 11.03 -0.67
N VAL A 15 19.82 12.33 -0.39
CA VAL A 15 20.68 13.25 -1.12
C VAL A 15 21.60 13.96 -0.14
N ILE A 16 22.91 13.86 -0.37
CA ILE A 16 23.92 14.64 0.36
C ILE A 16 24.07 16.00 -0.33
N GLY A 17 23.89 17.09 0.42
CA GLY A 17 24.14 18.44 -0.08
C GLY A 17 25.64 18.69 -0.28
N ALA A 18 26.03 19.21 -1.44
CA ALA A 18 27.44 19.45 -1.81
C ALA A 18 28.34 18.21 -1.58
N PRO A 19 28.05 17.07 -2.22
CA PRO A 19 28.72 15.82 -1.93
C PRO A 19 30.21 15.89 -2.29
N SER A 20 31.08 15.56 -1.34
CA SER A 20 32.51 15.36 -1.56
C SER A 20 33.03 14.22 -0.70
N ARG A 21 33.92 13.40 -1.27
CA ARG A 21 34.44 12.18 -0.62
C ARG A 21 35.29 12.45 0.63
N ASN A 22 35.80 13.67 0.78
CA ASN A 22 36.71 14.08 1.85
C ASN A 22 36.18 15.24 2.71
N VAL A 23 34.90 15.59 2.58
CA VAL A 23 34.24 16.64 3.38
C VAL A 23 33.11 16.00 4.15
N VAL A 24 33.03 16.29 5.46
CA VAL A 24 31.92 15.82 6.29
C VAL A 24 30.61 16.44 5.78
N PRO A 25 29.56 15.65 5.50
CA PRO A 25 28.29 16.18 5.03
C PRO A 25 27.69 17.23 5.98
N GLY A 26 27.45 18.44 5.47
CA GLY A 26 26.76 19.49 6.21
C GLY A 26 25.23 19.42 6.14
N LEU A 27 24.69 18.68 5.16
CA LEU A 27 23.25 18.53 4.96
C LEU A 27 22.95 17.20 4.26
N VAL A 28 21.94 16.49 4.78
CA VAL A 28 21.33 15.32 4.12
C VAL A 28 19.83 15.55 4.06
N ARG A 29 19.25 15.35 2.89
CA ARG A 29 17.79 15.30 2.68
C ARG A 29 17.41 13.88 2.34
N PHE A 30 16.30 13.39 2.87
CA PHE A 30 15.80 12.07 2.53
C PHE A 30 14.28 12.06 2.58
N THR A 31 13.68 11.10 1.87
CA THR A 31 12.23 10.87 1.90
C THR A 31 11.89 9.72 2.85
N LEU A 32 10.69 9.73 3.40
CA LEU A 32 10.16 8.63 4.20
C LEU A 32 8.73 8.34 3.72
N ASP A 33 8.51 7.13 3.20
CA ASP A 33 7.20 6.60 2.86
C ASP A 33 6.77 5.63 3.96
N VAL A 34 5.61 5.86 4.56
CA VAL A 34 5.01 4.99 5.59
C VAL A 34 3.62 4.56 5.13
N ARG A 35 3.33 3.26 5.21
CA ARG A 35 2.02 2.70 4.84
C ARG A 35 1.53 1.73 5.90
N ASP A 36 0.24 1.81 6.19
CA ASP A 36 -0.51 0.85 7.00
C ASP A 36 -2.00 0.94 6.60
N PRO A 37 -2.77 -0.17 6.62
CA PRO A 37 -4.23 -0.13 6.41
C PRO A 37 -5.01 0.66 7.47
N LYS A 38 -4.39 1.06 8.57
CA LYS A 38 -5.04 1.73 9.70
C LYS A 38 -4.50 3.14 9.89
N SER A 39 -5.41 4.12 9.86
CA SER A 39 -5.05 5.53 10.00
C SER A 39 -4.44 5.83 11.37
N GLU A 40 -4.97 5.17 12.41
CA GLU A 40 -4.48 5.30 13.78
C GLU A 40 -3.04 4.81 13.96
N VAL A 41 -2.60 3.83 13.15
CA VAL A 41 -1.21 3.34 13.15
C VAL A 41 -0.30 4.36 12.47
N LEU A 42 -0.73 4.96 11.36
CA LEU A 42 0.01 6.04 10.70
C LEU A 42 0.18 7.25 11.62
N ASP A 43 -0.86 7.62 12.35
CA ASP A 43 -0.83 8.71 13.33
C ASP A 43 0.14 8.42 14.47
N ALA A 44 0.11 7.20 15.01
CA ALA A 44 1.04 6.76 16.05
C ALA A 44 2.49 6.83 15.55
N ILE A 45 2.78 6.35 14.34
CA ILE A 45 4.13 6.40 13.77
C ILE A 45 4.59 7.84 13.54
N GLU A 46 3.73 8.72 13.01
CA GLU A 46 4.09 10.13 12.83
C GLU A 46 4.38 10.81 14.18
N ALA A 47 3.57 10.55 15.21
CA ALA A 47 3.76 11.07 16.55
C ALA A 47 5.07 10.56 17.18
N GLU A 48 5.36 9.26 17.08
CA GLU A 48 6.61 8.64 17.55
C GLU A 48 7.84 9.23 16.85
N LEU A 49 7.78 9.41 15.52
CA LEU A 49 8.84 10.05 14.75
C LEU A 49 9.10 11.46 15.28
N ARG A 50 8.05 12.31 15.32
CA ARG A 50 8.17 13.70 15.79
C ARG A 50 8.69 13.79 17.22
N ALA A 51 8.29 12.89 18.11
CA ALA A 51 8.77 12.84 19.49
C ALA A 51 10.24 12.41 19.61
N SER A 52 10.72 11.55 18.71
CA SER A 52 12.09 11.02 18.74
C SER A 52 13.13 11.99 18.15
N LEU A 53 12.75 12.83 17.19
CA LEU A 53 13.67 13.70 16.45
C LEU A 53 14.45 14.69 17.34
N PRO A 54 13.86 15.37 18.34
CA PRO A 54 14.60 16.31 19.19
C PRO A 54 15.79 15.66 19.92
N ALA A 55 15.61 14.47 20.48
CA ALA A 55 16.68 13.75 21.17
C ALA A 55 17.81 13.33 20.21
N ILE A 56 17.48 13.00 18.95
CA ILE A 56 18.47 12.70 17.92
C ILE A 56 19.23 13.96 17.52
N ALA A 57 18.51 15.07 17.30
CA ALA A 57 19.04 16.37 16.94
C ALA A 57 20.04 16.88 17.99
N GLU A 58 19.66 16.86 19.27
CA GLU A 58 20.52 17.27 20.39
C GLU A 58 21.76 16.38 20.49
N ARG A 59 21.60 15.05 20.54
CA ARG A 59 22.71 14.10 20.66
C ARG A 59 23.72 14.21 19.52
N ARG A 60 23.29 14.62 18.33
CA ARG A 60 24.15 14.75 17.14
C ARG A 60 24.57 16.19 16.86
N ASN A 61 24.11 17.16 17.64
CA ASN A 61 24.29 18.59 17.40
C ASN A 61 23.88 18.99 15.97
N LEU A 62 22.67 18.57 15.56
CA LEU A 62 22.09 18.82 14.23
C LEU A 62 20.77 19.58 14.36
N ALA A 63 20.40 20.31 13.32
CA ALA A 63 19.02 20.73 13.10
C ALA A 63 18.30 19.67 12.26
N VAL A 64 17.05 19.35 12.61
CA VAL A 64 16.20 18.43 11.85
C VAL A 64 14.88 19.11 11.55
N ASP A 65 14.48 19.06 10.28
CA ASP A 65 13.17 19.49 9.82
C ASP A 65 12.40 18.28 9.25
N LEU A 66 11.12 18.17 9.57
CA LEU A 66 10.24 17.10 9.12
C LEU A 66 8.92 17.69 8.63
N ALA A 67 8.78 17.73 7.30
CA ALA A 67 7.57 18.15 6.61
C ALA A 67 6.77 16.94 6.12
N ARG A 68 5.48 16.90 6.47
CA ARG A 68 4.53 15.95 5.84
C ARG A 68 4.05 16.57 4.54
N ILE A 69 4.56 16.06 3.42
CA ILE A 69 4.24 16.60 2.09
C ILE A 69 3.00 15.95 1.46
N TRP A 70 2.62 14.75 1.92
CA TRP A 70 1.48 14.00 1.39
C TRP A 70 0.89 13.07 2.45
N ARG A 71 -0.43 12.90 2.43
CA ARG A 71 -1.15 11.90 3.21
C ARG A 71 -2.36 11.41 2.42
N LYS A 72 -2.56 10.09 2.39
CA LYS A 72 -3.76 9.46 1.87
C LYS A 72 -4.32 8.53 2.95
N GLU A 73 -5.60 8.72 3.27
CA GLU A 73 -6.29 7.83 4.20
C GLU A 73 -6.44 6.41 3.60
N PRO A 74 -6.37 5.35 4.42
CA PRO A 74 -6.70 4.00 3.98
C PRO A 74 -8.08 3.96 3.34
N VAL A 75 -8.19 3.26 2.21
CA VAL A 75 -9.44 3.22 1.43
C VAL A 75 -10.11 1.86 1.63
N PRO A 76 -11.10 1.74 2.52
CA PRO A 76 -11.89 0.52 2.63
C PRO A 76 -12.71 0.34 1.35
N PHE A 77 -12.70 -0.89 0.84
CA PHE A 77 -13.54 -1.28 -0.29
C PHE A 77 -14.92 -1.75 0.20
N ASP A 78 -15.89 -1.72 -0.71
CA ASP A 78 -17.30 -2.01 -0.41
C ASP A 78 -17.48 -3.47 0.05
N PRO A 79 -18.04 -3.72 1.24
CA PRO A 79 -18.21 -5.08 1.75
C PRO A 79 -19.07 -5.99 0.87
N GLY A 80 -20.06 -5.44 0.18
CA GLY A 80 -20.94 -6.18 -0.73
C GLY A 80 -20.20 -6.62 -2.00
N VAL A 81 -19.41 -5.72 -2.59
CA VAL A 81 -18.57 -6.06 -3.76
C VAL A 81 -17.46 -7.05 -3.36
N ILE A 82 -16.85 -6.89 -2.18
CA ILE A 82 -15.89 -7.89 -1.64
C ILE A 82 -16.56 -9.26 -1.48
N ALA A 83 -17.78 -9.31 -0.95
CA ALA A 83 -18.51 -10.56 -0.78
C ALA A 83 -18.84 -11.23 -2.13
N ALA A 84 -19.17 -10.44 -3.16
CA ALA A 84 -19.39 -10.96 -4.51
C ALA A 84 -18.11 -11.56 -5.11
N VAL A 85 -16.95 -10.90 -4.92
CA VAL A 85 -15.64 -11.45 -5.30
C VAL A 85 -15.34 -12.76 -4.56
N ASP A 86 -15.55 -12.78 -3.24
CA ASP A 86 -15.34 -13.98 -2.42
C ASP A 86 -16.21 -15.15 -2.92
N ALA A 87 -17.48 -14.90 -3.21
CA ALA A 87 -18.42 -15.92 -3.70
C ALA A 87 -18.07 -16.42 -5.11
N ALA A 88 -17.63 -15.52 -6.00
CA ALA A 88 -17.20 -15.88 -7.36
C ALA A 88 -15.96 -16.80 -7.34
N ALA A 89 -14.96 -16.48 -6.51
CA ALA A 89 -13.81 -17.35 -6.34
C ALA A 89 -14.18 -18.71 -5.71
N GLU A 90 -15.16 -18.74 -4.79
CA GLU A 90 -15.68 -19.99 -4.22
C GLU A 90 -16.35 -20.90 -5.25
N SER A 91 -17.23 -20.35 -6.08
CA SER A 91 -17.98 -21.13 -7.06
C SER A 91 -17.09 -21.75 -8.14
N LEU A 92 -15.94 -21.11 -8.41
CA LEU A 92 -14.92 -21.61 -9.32
C LEU A 92 -13.96 -22.62 -8.67
N GLY A 93 -14.12 -22.90 -7.37
CA GLY A 93 -13.25 -23.83 -6.62
C GLY A 93 -11.82 -23.31 -6.41
N LEU A 94 -11.62 -22.00 -6.46
CA LEU A 94 -10.31 -21.36 -6.33
C LEU A 94 -9.96 -21.10 -4.87
N SER A 95 -8.70 -21.36 -4.49
CA SER A 95 -8.18 -20.91 -3.20
C SER A 95 -8.11 -19.39 -3.16
N ARG A 96 -8.54 -18.79 -2.04
CA ARG A 96 -8.54 -17.32 -1.87
C ARG A 96 -8.22 -16.92 -0.44
N ARG A 97 -7.84 -15.65 -0.28
CA ARG A 97 -7.72 -15.00 1.02
C ARG A 97 -8.04 -13.52 0.87
N ARG A 98 -8.53 -12.90 1.94
CA ARG A 98 -8.60 -11.43 2.01
C ARG A 98 -7.21 -10.84 2.21
N MET A 99 -6.98 -9.69 1.59
CA MET A 99 -5.73 -8.97 1.71
C MET A 99 -5.90 -7.46 1.52
N VAL A 100 -4.92 -6.72 2.01
CA VAL A 100 -4.79 -5.27 1.81
C VAL A 100 -3.86 -5.05 0.62
N SER A 101 -4.19 -4.13 -0.29
CA SER A 101 -3.22 -3.69 -1.28
C SER A 101 -2.18 -2.76 -0.64
N GLY A 102 -0.90 -3.09 -0.81
CA GLY A 102 0.21 -2.21 -0.40
C GLY A 102 0.49 -1.07 -1.39
N ALA A 103 -0.17 -1.07 -2.55
CA ALA A 103 0.02 -0.09 -3.62
C ALA A 103 -1.25 0.73 -3.85
N GLY A 104 -1.07 1.95 -4.37
CA GLY A 104 -2.18 2.75 -4.87
C GLY A 104 -2.65 2.25 -6.23
N HIS A 105 -3.97 2.13 -6.42
CA HIS A 105 -4.60 1.81 -7.70
C HIS A 105 -5.72 2.80 -7.99
N ASP A 106 -6.12 2.91 -9.26
CA ASP A 106 -7.23 3.78 -9.66
C ASP A 106 -8.54 3.44 -8.94
N ALA A 107 -8.77 2.15 -8.65
CA ALA A 107 -9.90 1.68 -7.84
C ALA A 107 -9.99 2.39 -6.48
N CYS A 108 -8.85 2.75 -5.86
CA CYS A 108 -8.85 3.50 -4.60
C CYS A 108 -9.43 4.91 -4.75
N ASN A 109 -9.37 5.50 -5.94
CA ASN A 109 -9.97 6.81 -6.22
C ASN A 109 -11.46 6.69 -6.53
N LEU A 110 -11.91 5.54 -7.04
CA LEU A 110 -13.31 5.23 -7.35
C LEU A 110 -14.12 4.86 -6.11
N ALA A 111 -13.52 4.19 -5.13
CA ALA A 111 -14.20 3.68 -3.94
C ALA A 111 -14.97 4.73 -3.12
N GLY A 112 -14.57 6.01 -3.19
CA GLY A 112 -15.29 7.10 -2.55
C GLY A 112 -16.56 7.57 -3.28
N ARG A 113 -16.85 7.01 -4.46
CA ARG A 113 -17.94 7.44 -5.35
C ARG A 113 -18.86 6.30 -5.76
N VAL A 114 -18.33 5.09 -5.91
CA VAL A 114 -19.08 3.91 -6.33
C VAL A 114 -18.63 2.67 -5.53
N PRO A 115 -19.53 1.72 -5.23
CA PRO A 115 -19.15 0.44 -4.63
C PRO A 115 -18.03 -0.22 -5.44
N THR A 116 -16.89 -0.47 -4.80
CA THR A 116 -15.66 -0.91 -5.47
C THR A 116 -14.97 -1.98 -4.63
N ALA A 117 -14.36 -2.97 -5.28
CA ALA A 117 -13.39 -3.88 -4.70
C ALA A 117 -12.31 -4.22 -5.75
N MET A 118 -11.30 -4.99 -5.35
CA MET A 118 -10.23 -5.44 -6.24
C MET A 118 -10.07 -6.97 -6.17
N ILE A 119 -9.63 -7.55 -7.28
CA ILE A 119 -9.26 -8.97 -7.40
C ILE A 119 -7.75 -9.00 -7.67
N PHE A 120 -7.01 -9.75 -6.86
CA PHE A 120 -5.57 -9.95 -7.03
C PHE A 120 -5.28 -11.37 -7.47
N VAL A 121 -4.27 -11.50 -8.31
CA VAL A 121 -3.66 -12.78 -8.71
C VAL A 121 -2.20 -12.81 -8.24
N PRO A 122 -1.61 -13.98 -7.99
CA PRO A 122 -0.20 -14.09 -7.65
C PRO A 122 0.71 -13.55 -8.74
N CYS A 123 1.84 -12.96 -8.32
CA CYS A 123 2.97 -12.65 -9.19
C CYS A 123 4.19 -13.43 -8.68
N LYS A 124 5.04 -13.89 -9.60
CA LYS A 124 6.26 -14.65 -9.30
C LYS A 124 7.13 -13.87 -8.29
N ASP A 125 7.42 -14.53 -7.17
CA ASP A 125 8.23 -14.00 -6.06
C ASP A 125 7.72 -12.67 -5.45
N GLY A 126 6.49 -12.26 -5.77
CA GLY A 126 5.91 -10.98 -5.34
C GLY A 126 6.61 -9.75 -5.93
N VAL A 127 7.40 -9.93 -7.00
CA VAL A 127 8.15 -8.84 -7.64
C VAL A 127 7.21 -8.01 -8.50
N SER A 128 7.37 -6.68 -8.45
CA SER A 128 6.67 -5.74 -9.33
C SER A 128 7.55 -4.54 -9.67
N HIS A 129 7.18 -3.77 -10.70
CA HIS A 129 7.97 -2.63 -11.22
C HIS A 129 9.41 -3.04 -11.60
N ASN A 130 9.57 -4.27 -12.07
CA ASN A 130 10.82 -4.85 -12.48
C ASN A 130 10.59 -5.71 -13.71
N GLU A 131 11.57 -5.77 -14.61
CA GLU A 131 11.51 -6.56 -15.85
C GLU A 131 11.30 -8.07 -15.59
N SER A 132 11.60 -8.56 -14.39
CA SER A 132 11.34 -9.94 -13.98
C SER A 132 9.92 -10.20 -13.46
N GLU A 133 9.05 -9.18 -13.41
CA GLU A 133 7.64 -9.32 -13.04
C GLU A 133 6.95 -10.33 -13.99
N SER A 134 6.20 -11.29 -13.42
CA SER A 134 5.55 -12.34 -14.20
C SER A 134 4.40 -12.99 -13.45
N ALA A 135 3.29 -13.22 -14.14
CA ALA A 135 2.17 -14.02 -13.67
C ALA A 135 1.95 -15.21 -14.63
N THR A 136 1.51 -16.35 -14.10
CA THR A 136 1.24 -17.51 -14.96
C THR A 136 -0.05 -17.31 -15.74
N GLN A 137 -0.16 -17.95 -16.90
CA GLN A 137 -1.41 -17.91 -17.68
C GLN A 137 -2.61 -18.44 -16.88
N ALA A 138 -2.38 -19.46 -16.03
CA ALA A 138 -3.42 -20.03 -15.18
C ALA A 138 -3.91 -19.02 -14.12
N ASP A 139 -2.99 -18.29 -13.47
CA ASP A 139 -3.33 -17.25 -12.50
C ASP A 139 -4.11 -16.11 -13.15
N CYS A 140 -3.66 -15.65 -14.33
CA CYS A 140 -4.35 -14.60 -15.10
C CYS A 140 -5.75 -15.05 -15.52
N ALA A 141 -5.91 -16.29 -15.99
CA ALA A 141 -7.21 -16.84 -16.37
C ALA A 141 -8.14 -16.93 -15.16
N ALA A 142 -7.66 -17.45 -14.02
CA ALA A 142 -8.42 -17.52 -12.79
C ALA A 142 -8.90 -16.14 -12.31
N GLY A 143 -8.02 -15.11 -12.36
CA GLY A 143 -8.40 -13.74 -12.04
C GLY A 143 -9.47 -13.17 -12.97
N ALA A 144 -9.37 -13.46 -14.26
CA ALA A 144 -10.36 -13.05 -15.25
C ALA A 144 -11.72 -13.75 -15.07
N ASP A 145 -11.72 -15.04 -14.73
CA ASP A 145 -12.94 -15.80 -14.46
C ASP A 145 -13.66 -15.30 -13.20
N VAL A 146 -12.90 -14.99 -12.13
CA VAL A 146 -13.47 -14.37 -10.90
C VAL A 146 -14.08 -13.01 -11.22
N LEU A 147 -13.40 -12.19 -12.04
CA LEU A 147 -13.92 -10.90 -12.48
C LEU A 147 -15.22 -11.07 -13.27
N LEU A 148 -15.24 -11.99 -14.23
CA LEU A 148 -16.43 -12.29 -15.04
C LEU A 148 -17.62 -12.67 -14.17
N GLN A 149 -17.45 -13.66 -13.27
CA GLN A 149 -18.52 -14.12 -12.39
C GLN A 149 -19.01 -13.01 -11.46
N THR A 150 -18.09 -12.23 -10.88
CA THR A 150 -18.42 -11.11 -10.00
C THR A 150 -19.26 -10.06 -10.73
N VAL A 151 -18.83 -9.67 -11.93
CA VAL A 151 -19.55 -8.68 -12.74
C VAL A 151 -20.93 -9.21 -13.13
N LEU A 152 -21.06 -10.47 -13.53
CA LEU A 152 -22.35 -11.07 -13.84
C LEU A 152 -23.28 -11.10 -12.63
N THR A 153 -22.78 -11.44 -11.44
CA THR A 153 -23.58 -11.41 -10.21
C THR A 153 -24.08 -10.00 -9.91
N LEU A 154 -23.19 -9.00 -9.94
CA LEU A 154 -23.53 -7.62 -9.59
C LEU A 154 -24.44 -6.96 -10.64
N ALA A 155 -24.22 -7.23 -11.93
CA ALA A 155 -25.02 -6.67 -13.02
C ALA A 155 -26.45 -7.23 -13.06
N ASN A 156 -26.65 -8.47 -12.59
CA ASN A 156 -27.95 -9.12 -12.52
C ASN A 156 -28.62 -9.03 -11.14
N ALA A 157 -27.97 -8.38 -10.16
CA ALA A 157 -28.58 -8.14 -8.87
C ALA A 157 -29.83 -7.25 -9.03
N PRO A 158 -30.90 -7.49 -8.25
CA PRO A 158 -32.06 -6.62 -8.25
C PRO A 158 -31.61 -5.18 -7.97
N LYS A 159 -32.05 -4.23 -8.80
CA LYS A 159 -31.79 -2.81 -8.52
C LYS A 159 -32.56 -2.44 -7.26
N ALA A 160 -31.86 -1.90 -6.27
CA ALA A 160 -32.44 -1.29 -5.08
C ALA A 160 -33.27 -0.06 -5.44
#